data_AF-A0A1V3WLH0-F1
#
_entry.id   AF-A0A1V3WLH0-F1
#
_cell.length_a   1.000
_cell.length_b   1.000
_cell.length_c   1.000
_cell.angle_alpha   90.00
_cell.angle_beta   90.00
_cell.angle_gamma   90.00
#
_symmetry.space_group_name_H-M   'P 1'
#
loop_
_entity.id
_entity.type
_entity.pdbx_description
1 polymer ?
#
loop_
_entity_poly.entity_id
_entity_poly.type
_entity_poly.pdbx_seq_one_letter_code
_entity_poly.pdbx_strand_id
1 'polypeptide(L)'
;MPFYGVNHLGGHLAADVYEHGPLPECVALLVSGGHTHLLHVRSLAEPIVELGSTVDDAAGEAYDKVARLLGLGYPGGRVLDDLARTCGREAAEIPVFPRGMTGPRDDPYAFSFSGLKTAVARYVESNPDFRPADVAAGFQESVADVLTRKAVRAATDLGVSTLLIAGGVAANSRLRELATQRCAAAGLSLRIPRPRLCTDNGAMIAAFAAHLVAAAAPPSPLDVPSDPGLPVVVGQLS
;
A
#
# COMPACT_ATOMS: atom_id res chain seq x y z
N MET A 1 -18.40 -6.57 -29.16
CA MET A 1 -17.44 -5.76 -28.38
C MET A 1 -16.29 -6.65 -27.97
N PRO A 2 -15.03 -6.20 -28.03
CA PRO A 2 -13.88 -6.93 -27.49
C PRO A 2 -13.98 -7.06 -25.96
N PHE A 3 -13.41 -8.12 -25.39
CA PHE A 3 -13.38 -8.41 -23.95
C PHE A 3 -11.94 -8.37 -23.44
N TYR A 4 -11.75 -7.87 -22.21
CA TYR A 4 -10.43 -7.78 -21.57
C TYR A 4 -10.55 -8.23 -20.11
N GLY A 5 -9.96 -9.39 -19.80
CA GLY A 5 -9.80 -9.87 -18.43
C GLY A 5 -8.53 -9.28 -17.82
N VAL A 6 -8.65 -8.18 -17.09
CA VAL A 6 -7.48 -7.41 -16.62
C VAL A 6 -7.10 -7.72 -15.18
N ASN A 7 -5.82 -7.49 -14.84
CA ASN A 7 -5.31 -7.68 -13.48
C ASN A 7 -5.88 -6.61 -12.52
N HIS A 8 -6.47 -7.08 -11.42
CA HIS A 8 -7.01 -6.24 -10.35
C HIS A 8 -5.97 -5.28 -9.73
N LEU A 9 -4.73 -5.74 -9.54
CA LEU A 9 -3.65 -4.94 -8.98
C LEU A 9 -3.21 -3.84 -9.93
N GLY A 10 -3.13 -4.13 -11.23
CA GLY A 10 -2.91 -3.10 -12.26
C GLY A 10 -4.03 -2.06 -12.29
N GLY A 11 -5.27 -2.48 -12.01
CA GLY A 11 -6.41 -1.60 -11.78
C GLY A 11 -6.15 -0.53 -10.71
N HIS A 12 -5.66 -0.93 -9.53
CA HIS A 12 -5.34 0.03 -8.47
C HIS A 12 -4.31 1.09 -8.89
N LEU A 13 -3.34 0.72 -9.72
CA LEU A 13 -2.33 1.67 -10.24
C LEU A 13 -2.96 2.64 -11.24
N ALA A 14 -3.83 2.12 -12.13
CA ALA A 14 -4.51 2.91 -13.14
C ALA A 14 -5.56 3.88 -12.56
N ALA A 15 -6.04 3.66 -11.33
CA ALA A 15 -7.01 4.52 -10.66
C ALA A 15 -6.54 5.99 -10.55
N ASP A 16 -5.22 6.20 -10.42
CA ASP A 16 -4.59 7.51 -10.33
C ASP A 16 -4.87 8.41 -11.55
N VAL A 17 -5.03 7.79 -12.73
CA VAL A 17 -5.15 8.50 -14.00
C VAL A 17 -6.40 9.39 -14.05
N TYR A 18 -7.46 9.01 -13.32
CA TYR A 18 -8.66 9.83 -13.23
C TYR A 18 -8.48 11.14 -12.47
N GLU A 19 -7.47 11.23 -11.62
CA GLU A 19 -7.22 12.42 -10.80
C GLU A 19 -6.02 13.22 -11.31
N HIS A 20 -4.91 12.54 -11.59
CA HIS A 20 -3.65 13.20 -11.92
C HIS A 20 -3.27 13.10 -13.41
N GLY A 21 -4.14 12.53 -14.25
CA GLY A 21 -3.87 12.31 -15.67
C GLY A 21 -2.86 11.19 -15.91
N PRO A 22 -2.25 11.10 -17.12
CA PRO A 22 -1.35 10.00 -17.48
C PRO A 22 -0.29 9.73 -16.41
N LEU A 23 -0.07 8.44 -16.12
CA LEU A 23 0.91 7.99 -15.14
C LEU A 23 2.29 7.96 -15.79
N PRO A 24 3.26 8.79 -15.35
CA PRO A 24 4.65 8.71 -15.81
C PRO A 24 5.31 7.44 -15.25
N GLU A 25 6.52 7.15 -15.73
CA GLU A 25 7.36 6.14 -15.08
C GLU A 25 7.52 6.44 -13.58
N CYS A 26 7.19 5.46 -12.75
CA CYS A 26 7.12 5.65 -11.31
C CYS A 26 7.49 4.38 -10.54
N VAL A 27 7.82 4.57 -9.27
CA VAL A 27 7.66 3.49 -8.28
C VAL A 27 6.25 3.58 -7.73
N ALA A 28 5.57 2.45 -7.63
CA ALA A 28 4.26 2.34 -7.00
C ALA A 28 4.34 1.49 -5.73
N LEU A 29 3.86 2.06 -4.62
CA LEU A 29 3.58 1.36 -3.38
C LEU A 29 2.11 0.92 -3.40
N LEU A 30 1.87 -0.38 -3.65
CA LEU A 30 0.54 -0.96 -3.63
C LEU A 30 0.27 -1.58 -2.25
N VAL A 31 -0.62 -0.95 -1.47
CA VAL A 31 -0.93 -1.35 -0.10
C VAL A 31 -2.45 -1.51 0.10
N SER A 32 -2.90 -2.75 0.06
CA SER A 32 -4.31 -3.14 0.25
C SER A 32 -4.48 -4.08 1.46
N GLY A 33 -5.66 -4.67 1.62
CA GLY A 33 -5.93 -5.66 2.66
C GLY A 33 -4.98 -6.86 2.59
N GLY A 34 -4.78 -7.42 1.40
CA GLY A 34 -3.97 -8.61 1.16
C GLY A 34 -2.67 -8.39 0.41
N HIS A 35 -2.36 -7.16 0.00
CA HIS A 35 -1.20 -6.86 -0.83
C HIS A 35 -0.34 -5.77 -0.22
N THR A 36 0.97 -5.96 -0.27
CA THR A 36 1.95 -4.92 0.05
C THR A 36 3.15 -5.11 -0.86
N HIS A 37 3.22 -4.33 -1.94
CA HIS A 37 4.25 -4.44 -2.98
C HIS A 37 4.88 -3.09 -3.27
N LEU A 38 6.17 -3.11 -3.58
CA LEU A 38 6.87 -2.08 -4.33
C LEU A 38 7.03 -2.54 -5.76
N LEU A 39 6.57 -1.71 -6.68
CA LEU A 39 6.48 -2.01 -8.10
C LEU A 39 7.19 -0.91 -8.88
N HIS A 40 7.96 -1.28 -9.90
CA HIS A 40 8.43 -0.35 -10.92
C HIS A 40 7.48 -0.41 -12.11
N VAL A 41 6.87 0.74 -12.40
CA VAL A 41 5.89 0.90 -13.48
C VAL A 41 6.50 1.84 -14.49
N ARG A 42 6.97 1.30 -15.62
CA ARG A 42 7.43 2.11 -16.76
C ARG A 42 6.25 2.72 -17.51
N SER A 43 5.21 1.90 -17.71
CA SER A 43 3.95 2.24 -18.32
C SER A 43 2.89 1.23 -17.87
N LEU A 44 1.63 1.65 -17.80
CA LEU A 44 0.51 0.73 -17.54
C LEU A 44 0.24 -0.24 -18.70
N ALA A 45 0.88 -0.04 -19.86
CA ALA A 45 0.83 -0.92 -21.01
C ALA A 45 1.99 -1.94 -21.05
N GLU A 46 2.99 -1.79 -20.19
CA GLU A 46 4.14 -2.68 -20.11
C GLU A 46 4.03 -3.62 -18.91
N PRO A 47 4.74 -4.77 -18.91
CA PRO A 47 4.84 -5.62 -17.73
C PRO A 47 5.35 -4.82 -16.52
N ILE A 48 4.61 -4.90 -15.42
CA ILE A 48 4.99 -4.29 -14.15
C ILE A 48 6.10 -5.13 -13.54
N VAL A 49 7.15 -4.51 -13.01
CA VAL A 49 8.26 -5.20 -12.37
C VAL A 49 8.09 -5.14 -10.85
N GLU A 50 8.04 -6.29 -10.18
CA GLU A 50 8.06 -6.33 -8.72
C GLU A 50 9.48 -6.08 -8.19
N LEU A 51 9.62 -5.10 -7.30
CA LEU A 51 10.87 -4.76 -6.62
C LEU A 51 10.98 -5.47 -5.27
N GLY A 52 9.84 -5.63 -4.59
CA GLY A 52 9.75 -6.28 -3.29
C GLY A 52 8.31 -6.36 -2.81
N SER A 53 8.04 -7.31 -1.93
CA SER A 53 6.72 -7.56 -1.37
C SER A 53 6.82 -7.94 0.10
N THR A 54 5.68 -8.04 0.79
CA THR A 54 5.66 -8.58 2.15
C THR A 54 6.04 -10.05 2.15
N VAL A 55 6.86 -10.48 3.10
CA VAL A 55 7.21 -11.89 3.32
C VAL A 55 6.25 -12.60 4.28
N ASP A 56 5.36 -11.83 4.92
CA ASP A 56 4.35 -12.34 5.86
C ASP A 56 2.99 -11.64 5.70
N ASP A 57 2.48 -10.99 6.74
CA ASP A 57 1.22 -10.28 6.73
C ASP A 57 1.31 -9.07 5.79
N ALA A 58 0.25 -8.78 5.03
CA ALA A 58 0.13 -7.47 4.36
C ALA A 58 -0.11 -6.35 5.38
N ALA A 59 0.20 -5.11 5.00
CA ALA A 59 -0.03 -3.96 5.87
C ALA A 59 -1.52 -3.86 6.29
N GLY A 60 -2.46 -4.02 5.35
CA GLY A 60 -3.89 -3.98 5.66
C GLY A 60 -4.31 -5.09 6.63
N GLU A 61 -3.82 -6.31 6.42
CA GLU A 61 -4.04 -7.43 7.33
C GLU A 61 -3.49 -7.17 8.74
N ALA A 62 -2.32 -6.53 8.85
CA ALA A 62 -1.77 -6.11 10.14
C ALA A 62 -2.68 -5.09 10.85
N TYR A 63 -3.25 -4.12 10.13
CA TYR A 63 -4.26 -3.21 10.67
C TYR A 63 -5.49 -3.97 11.17
N ASP A 64 -6.02 -4.90 10.39
CA ASP A 64 -7.21 -5.67 10.78
C ASP A 64 -6.96 -6.54 12.02
N LYS A 65 -5.79 -7.17 12.11
CA LYS A 65 -5.38 -7.97 13.27
C LYS A 65 -5.20 -7.12 14.53
N VAL A 66 -4.57 -5.95 14.42
CA VAL A 66 -4.39 -5.04 15.57
C VAL A 66 -5.73 -4.43 16.01
N ALA A 67 -6.60 -4.07 15.07
CA ALA A 67 -7.93 -3.57 15.43
C ALA A 67 -8.73 -4.62 16.21
N ARG A 68 -8.65 -5.89 15.79
CA ARG A 68 -9.27 -7.00 16.52
C ARG A 68 -8.68 -7.19 17.91
N LEU A 69 -7.35 -7.12 18.04
CA LEU A 69 -6.65 -7.19 19.34
C LEU A 69 -7.14 -6.10 20.30
N LEU A 70 -7.37 -4.89 19.79
CA LEU A 70 -7.87 -3.75 20.59
C LEU A 70 -9.40 -3.75 20.77
N GLY A 71 -10.12 -4.77 20.31
CA GLY A 71 -11.58 -4.86 20.44
C GLY A 71 -12.37 -3.92 19.52
N LEU A 72 -11.78 -3.43 18.44
CA LEU A 72 -12.35 -2.42 17.54
C LEU A 72 -13.14 -2.99 16.34
N GLY A 73 -13.10 -4.31 16.15
CA GLY A 73 -13.83 -5.01 15.08
C GLY A 73 -13.10 -5.05 13.72
N TYR A 74 -13.87 -5.25 12.65
CA TYR A 74 -13.40 -5.39 11.26
C TYR A 74 -14.35 -4.65 10.30
N PRO A 75 -13.86 -3.95 9.25
CA PRO A 75 -12.45 -3.72 8.89
C PRO A 75 -11.75 -2.72 9.80
N GLY A 76 -10.48 -2.98 10.12
CA GLY A 76 -9.72 -2.30 11.18
C GLY A 76 -8.97 -1.05 10.73
N GLY A 77 -8.59 -0.95 9.46
CA GLY A 77 -7.74 0.13 8.95
C GLY A 77 -8.24 1.54 9.25
N ARG A 78 -9.50 1.84 8.90
CA ARG A 78 -10.10 3.17 9.14
C ARG A 78 -10.29 3.44 10.63
N VAL A 79 -10.76 2.45 11.39
CA VAL A 79 -11.04 2.61 12.81
C VAL A 79 -9.76 2.90 13.59
N LEU A 80 -8.64 2.23 13.25
CA LEU A 80 -7.33 2.53 13.84
C LEU A 80 -6.81 3.90 13.43
N ASP A 81 -6.98 4.34 12.17
CA ASP A 81 -6.57 5.68 11.72
C ASP A 81 -7.36 6.78 12.46
N ASP A 82 -8.67 6.61 12.61
CA ASP A 82 -9.53 7.52 13.37
C ASP A 82 -9.14 7.55 14.85
N LEU A 83 -8.87 6.39 15.46
CA LEU A 83 -8.49 6.28 16.85
C LEU A 83 -7.09 6.90 17.11
N ALA A 84 -6.12 6.66 16.24
CA ALA A 84 -4.77 7.21 16.35
C ALA A 84 -4.78 8.74 16.34
N ARG A 85 -5.66 9.37 15.54
CA ARG A 85 -5.84 10.83 15.52
C ARG A 85 -6.32 11.43 16.86
N THR A 86 -6.90 10.61 17.75
CA THR A 86 -7.33 11.06 19.09
C THR A 86 -6.23 10.95 20.14
N CYS A 87 -5.03 10.46 19.76
CA CYS A 87 -3.87 10.44 20.64
C CYS A 87 -3.43 11.87 20.96
N GLY A 88 -3.71 12.32 22.18
CA GLY A 88 -3.32 13.63 22.69
C GLY A 88 -1.96 13.66 23.38
N ARG A 89 -1.12 12.64 23.18
CA ARG A 89 0.21 12.54 23.80
C ARG A 89 1.29 13.13 22.91
N GLU A 90 2.35 13.62 23.55
CA GLU A 90 3.57 13.94 22.84
C GLU A 90 4.25 12.68 22.28
N ALA A 91 4.99 12.82 21.18
CA ALA A 91 5.62 11.68 20.51
C ALA A 91 6.54 10.86 21.42
N ALA A 92 7.17 11.48 22.42
CA ALA A 92 8.05 10.81 23.39
C ALA A 92 7.29 9.86 24.35
N GLU A 93 5.97 10.01 24.46
CA GLU A 93 5.11 9.23 25.35
C GLU A 93 4.30 8.14 24.63
N ILE A 94 4.41 8.07 23.30
CA ILE A 94 3.73 7.08 22.46
C ILE A 94 4.57 5.78 22.46
N PRO A 95 3.93 4.59 22.59
CA PRO A 95 4.62 3.32 22.52
C PRO A 95 5.39 3.14 21.21
N VAL A 96 6.68 2.79 21.32
CA VAL A 96 7.53 2.54 20.16
C VAL A 96 7.49 1.06 19.82
N PHE A 97 6.99 0.74 18.62
CA PHE A 97 6.96 -0.62 18.10
C PHE A 97 8.08 -0.89 17.08
N PRO A 98 8.50 -2.15 16.91
CA PRO A 98 9.58 -2.51 15.98
C PRO A 98 9.20 -2.23 14.52
N ARG A 99 10.22 -1.90 13.73
CA ARG A 99 10.13 -1.68 12.28
C ARG A 99 10.72 -2.89 11.57
N GLY A 100 9.86 -3.79 11.10
CA GLY A 100 10.28 -5.05 10.47
C GLY A 100 11.12 -4.83 9.22
N MET A 101 12.08 -5.73 8.99
CA MET A 101 12.96 -5.73 7.81
C MET A 101 13.70 -4.41 7.56
N THR A 102 14.23 -3.77 8.61
CA THR A 102 14.99 -2.51 8.51
C THR A 102 16.46 -2.65 8.91
N GLY A 103 16.93 -3.88 9.16
CA GLY A 103 18.32 -4.18 9.50
C GLY A 103 19.27 -4.06 8.28
N PRO A 104 20.58 -3.96 8.52
CA PRO A 104 21.58 -3.73 7.47
C PRO A 104 21.76 -4.91 6.50
N ARG A 105 21.29 -6.10 6.87
CA ARG A 105 21.34 -7.32 6.03
C ARG A 105 19.99 -7.69 5.45
N ASP A 106 18.93 -6.97 5.80
CA ASP A 106 17.59 -7.25 5.30
C ASP A 106 17.47 -6.75 3.85
N ASP A 107 16.59 -7.39 3.09
CA ASP A 107 16.24 -6.92 1.76
C ASP A 107 15.68 -5.48 1.85
N PRO A 108 16.21 -4.54 1.05
CA PRO A 108 15.86 -3.13 1.14
C PRO A 108 14.40 -2.84 0.79
N TYR A 109 13.72 -3.71 0.04
CA TYR A 109 12.39 -3.51 -0.53
C TYR A 109 11.34 -4.50 -0.04
N ALA A 110 11.71 -5.59 0.63
CA ALA A 110 10.75 -6.52 1.21
C ALA A 110 10.15 -6.04 2.55
N PHE A 111 8.94 -6.44 2.89
CA PHE A 111 8.21 -5.99 4.11
C PHE A 111 7.93 -7.15 5.08
N SER A 112 7.78 -6.82 6.37
CA SER A 112 7.30 -7.78 7.39
C SER A 112 6.54 -7.02 8.48
N PHE A 113 5.33 -7.49 8.79
CA PHE A 113 4.45 -6.92 9.81
C PHE A 113 4.00 -7.95 10.86
N SER A 114 4.29 -9.24 10.68
CA SER A 114 3.94 -10.28 11.66
C SER A 114 4.58 -10.05 13.04
N GLY A 115 5.86 -9.65 13.08
CA GLY A 115 6.59 -9.33 14.31
C GLY A 115 6.04 -8.07 15.00
N LEU A 116 5.54 -7.11 14.23
CA LEU A 116 4.90 -5.91 14.74
C LEU A 116 3.60 -6.24 15.49
N LYS A 117 2.74 -7.09 14.92
CA LYS A 117 1.54 -7.59 15.61
C LYS A 117 1.87 -8.24 16.96
N THR A 118 2.88 -9.10 16.99
CA THR A 118 3.31 -9.78 18.22
C THR A 118 3.82 -8.79 19.27
N ALA A 119 4.54 -7.74 18.85
CA ALA A 119 5.00 -6.70 19.76
C ALA A 119 3.83 -5.89 20.34
N VAL A 120 2.81 -5.59 19.54
CA VAL A 120 1.59 -4.92 20.03
C VAL A 120 0.84 -5.79 21.04
N ALA A 121 0.67 -7.09 20.75
CA ALA A 121 0.02 -8.03 21.67
C ALA A 121 0.74 -8.07 23.03
N ARG A 122 2.06 -8.24 23.03
CA ARG A 122 2.87 -8.24 24.26
C ARG A 122 2.79 -6.93 25.02
N TYR A 123 2.73 -5.79 24.32
CA TYR A 123 2.58 -4.48 24.94
C TYR A 123 1.23 -4.39 25.67
N VAL A 124 0.15 -4.76 25.00
CA VAL A 124 -1.21 -4.75 25.59
C VAL A 124 -1.30 -5.68 26.80
N GLU A 125 -0.71 -6.88 26.73
CA GLU A 125 -0.65 -7.82 27.85
C GLU A 125 0.13 -7.28 29.06
N SER A 126 1.23 -6.56 28.81
CA SER A 126 2.12 -6.05 29.86
C SER A 126 1.67 -4.71 30.45
N ASN A 127 0.71 -4.03 29.82
CA ASN A 127 0.26 -2.69 30.20
C ASN A 127 -1.27 -2.67 30.29
N PRO A 128 -1.89 -3.18 31.38
CA PRO A 128 -3.35 -3.29 31.48
C PRO A 128 -4.08 -1.94 31.39
N ASP A 129 -3.41 -0.85 31.79
CA ASP A 129 -3.95 0.52 31.75
C ASP A 129 -3.58 1.27 30.45
N PHE A 130 -3.23 0.54 29.38
CA PHE A 130 -2.92 1.16 28.09
C PHE A 130 -4.11 1.95 27.55
N ARG A 131 -3.80 3.03 26.82
CA ARG A 131 -4.80 3.77 26.06
C ARG A 131 -4.81 3.25 24.62
N PRO A 132 -5.96 2.79 24.08
CA PRO A 132 -6.03 2.28 22.72
C PRO A 132 -5.56 3.28 21.66
N ALA A 133 -5.80 4.58 21.87
CA ALA A 133 -5.32 5.65 20.99
C ALA A 133 -3.79 5.73 20.89
N ASP A 134 -3.10 5.54 22.01
CA ASP A 134 -1.63 5.61 22.05
C ASP A 134 -1.02 4.39 21.35
N VAL A 135 -1.61 3.20 21.55
CA VAL A 135 -1.20 1.97 20.84
C VAL A 135 -1.47 2.09 19.34
N ALA A 136 -2.65 2.58 18.95
CA ALA A 136 -3.00 2.79 17.54
C ALA A 136 -2.02 3.76 16.86
N ALA A 137 -1.68 4.88 17.51
CA ALA A 137 -0.73 5.86 17.00
C ALA A 137 0.68 5.26 16.85
N GLY A 138 1.19 4.56 17.87
CA GLY A 138 2.51 3.92 17.80
C GLY A 138 2.60 2.83 16.73
N PHE A 139 1.54 2.01 16.60
CA PHE A 139 1.45 0.97 15.57
C PHE A 139 1.43 1.60 14.17
N GLN A 140 0.55 2.59 13.97
CA GLN A 140 0.41 3.32 12.70
C GLN A 140 1.73 3.99 12.30
N GLU A 141 2.45 4.61 13.23
CA GLU A 141 3.75 5.22 13.00
C GLU A 141 4.76 4.19 12.47
N SER A 142 4.83 3.00 13.08
CA SER A 142 5.75 1.95 12.63
C SER A 142 5.45 1.48 11.20
N VAL A 143 4.17 1.22 10.89
CA VAL A 143 3.77 0.79 9.54
C VAL A 143 4.05 1.88 8.51
N ALA A 144 3.60 3.12 8.76
CA ALA A 144 3.76 4.23 7.84
C ALA A 144 5.24 4.58 7.61
N ASP A 145 6.09 4.51 8.64
CA ASP A 145 7.53 4.74 8.52
C ASP A 145 8.19 3.71 7.60
N VAL A 146 7.94 2.41 7.81
CA VAL A 146 8.56 1.35 6.99
C VAL A 146 8.12 1.48 5.53
N LEU A 147 6.80 1.61 5.29
CA LEU A 147 6.23 1.71 3.95
C LEU A 147 6.83 2.89 3.16
N THR A 148 6.80 4.09 3.75
CA THR A 148 7.25 5.30 3.04
C THR A 148 8.76 5.37 2.88
N ARG A 149 9.54 4.86 3.85
CA ARG A 149 11.01 4.84 3.75
C ARG A 149 11.45 3.97 2.57
N LYS A 150 10.90 2.76 2.48
CA LYS A 150 11.26 1.81 1.41
C LYS A 150 10.76 2.29 0.05
N ALA A 151 9.57 2.88 -0.01
CA ALA A 151 9.03 3.46 -1.24
C ALA A 151 9.89 4.62 -1.80
N VAL A 152 10.27 5.57 -0.94
CA VAL A 152 11.15 6.69 -1.33
C VAL A 152 12.54 6.20 -1.72
N ARG A 153 13.08 5.22 -0.98
CA ARG A 153 14.34 4.57 -1.33
C ARG A 153 14.29 3.96 -2.73
N ALA A 154 13.28 3.12 -3.00
CA ALA A 154 13.14 2.46 -4.30
C ALA A 154 13.04 3.48 -5.45
N ALA A 155 12.28 4.57 -5.26
CA ALA A 155 12.17 5.63 -6.24
C ALA A 155 13.52 6.33 -6.50
N THR A 156 14.27 6.60 -5.44
CA THR A 156 15.59 7.25 -5.51
C THR A 156 16.63 6.34 -6.17
N ASP A 157 16.67 5.06 -5.76
CA ASP A 157 17.63 4.06 -6.26
C ASP A 157 17.41 3.77 -7.76
N LEU A 158 16.17 3.83 -8.24
CA LEU A 158 15.84 3.71 -9.67
C LEU A 158 15.95 5.03 -10.46
N GLY A 159 16.15 6.17 -9.79
CA GLY A 159 16.22 7.48 -10.44
C GLY A 159 14.90 7.96 -11.05
N VAL A 160 13.76 7.45 -10.59
CA VAL A 160 12.43 7.90 -11.04
C VAL A 160 11.99 9.13 -10.25
N SER A 161 11.21 10.01 -10.88
CA SER A 161 10.78 11.28 -10.27
C SER A 161 9.42 11.20 -9.57
N THR A 162 8.69 10.09 -9.73
CA THR A 162 7.31 9.95 -9.23
C THR A 162 7.18 8.73 -8.33
N LEU A 163 6.53 8.94 -7.18
CA LEU A 163 6.05 7.88 -6.29
C LEU A 163 4.52 7.86 -6.31
N LEU A 164 3.93 6.73 -6.67
CA LEU A 164 2.50 6.45 -6.56
C LEU A 164 2.23 5.63 -5.30
N ILE A 165 1.20 5.98 -4.52
CA ILE A 165 0.67 5.11 -3.44
C ILE A 165 -0.79 4.76 -3.75
N ALA A 166 -1.08 3.46 -3.85
CA ALA A 166 -2.38 2.95 -4.22
C ALA A 166 -2.85 1.82 -3.27
N GLY A 167 -4.14 1.46 -3.36
CA GLY A 167 -4.78 0.46 -2.51
C GLY A 167 -5.43 1.05 -1.25
N GLY A 168 -6.23 0.23 -0.54
CA GLY A 168 -7.07 0.71 0.57
C GLY A 168 -6.30 1.37 1.73
N VAL A 169 -5.08 0.90 2.02
CA VAL A 169 -4.24 1.49 3.10
C VAL A 169 -3.69 2.85 2.69
N ALA A 170 -3.66 3.19 1.40
CA ALA A 170 -3.28 4.52 0.91
C ALA A 170 -4.18 5.65 1.43
N ALA A 171 -5.38 5.35 1.94
CA ALA A 171 -6.26 6.33 2.58
C ALA A 171 -5.83 6.72 4.01
N ASN A 172 -4.91 5.97 4.62
CA ASN A 172 -4.43 6.20 5.99
C ASN A 172 -3.73 7.57 6.10
N SER A 173 -4.16 8.41 7.06
CA SER A 173 -3.64 9.78 7.14
C SER A 173 -2.16 9.86 7.42
N ARG A 174 -1.68 9.05 8.38
CA ARG A 174 -0.28 9.09 8.77
C ARG A 174 0.65 8.63 7.64
N LEU A 175 0.22 7.63 6.88
CA LEU A 175 0.91 7.21 5.66
C LEU A 175 1.03 8.36 4.66
N ARG A 176 -0.06 9.09 4.40
CA ARG A 176 -0.07 10.24 3.49
C ARG A 176 0.84 11.37 3.98
N GLU A 177 0.80 11.68 5.27
CA GLU A 177 1.64 12.71 5.88
C GLU A 177 3.13 12.39 5.71
N LEU A 178 3.56 11.19 6.13
CA LEU A 178 4.96 10.79 6.02
C LEU A 178 5.42 10.67 4.57
N ALA A 179 4.58 10.15 3.68
CA ALA A 179 4.88 10.11 2.25
C ALA A 179 5.09 11.51 1.69
N THR A 180 4.21 12.46 2.01
CA THR A 180 4.30 13.85 1.55
C THR A 180 5.60 14.50 1.99
N GLN A 181 5.93 14.37 3.28
CA GLN A 181 7.16 14.93 3.85
C GLN A 181 8.42 14.34 3.20
N ARG A 182 8.47 13.01 3.03
CA ARG A 182 9.65 12.32 2.51
C ARG A 182 9.83 12.51 1.02
N CYS A 183 8.74 12.49 0.24
CA CYS A 183 8.80 12.80 -1.18
C CYS A 183 9.29 14.24 -1.40
N ALA A 184 8.76 15.21 -0.64
CA ALA A 184 9.23 16.59 -0.72
C ALA A 184 10.73 16.70 -0.40
N ALA A 185 11.20 16.03 0.65
CA ALA A 185 12.61 16.02 1.03
C ALA A 185 13.52 15.34 -0.02
N ALA A 186 13.01 14.34 -0.75
CA ALA A 186 13.73 13.61 -1.80
C ALA A 186 13.58 14.23 -3.20
N GLY A 187 12.78 15.30 -3.37
CA GLY A 187 12.48 15.89 -4.67
C GLY A 187 11.58 15.02 -5.56
N LEU A 188 10.80 14.11 -4.96
CA LEU A 188 9.86 13.23 -5.66
C LEU A 188 8.48 13.88 -5.77
N SER A 189 7.82 13.69 -6.91
CA SER A 189 6.40 13.95 -7.08
C SER A 189 5.59 12.82 -6.46
N LEU A 190 4.78 13.12 -5.45
CA LEU A 190 3.90 12.15 -4.82
C LEU A 190 2.52 12.17 -5.48
N ARG A 191 2.04 11.00 -5.91
CA ARG A 191 0.66 10.78 -6.35
C ARG A 191 -0.04 9.81 -5.41
N ILE A 192 -1.19 10.22 -4.88
CA ILE A 192 -2.07 9.35 -4.11
C ILE A 192 -3.51 9.67 -4.52
N PRO A 193 -4.24 8.72 -5.13
CA PRO A 193 -5.64 8.96 -5.51
C PRO A 193 -6.49 9.37 -4.31
N ARG A 194 -7.60 10.07 -4.57
CA ARG A 194 -8.63 10.35 -3.56
C ARG A 194 -9.10 9.07 -2.92
N PRO A 195 -9.45 9.07 -1.62
CA PRO A 195 -9.86 7.86 -0.90
C PRO A 195 -10.92 7.00 -1.61
N ARG A 196 -11.87 7.62 -2.32
CA ARG A 196 -12.93 6.92 -3.09
C ARG A 196 -12.41 6.10 -4.28
N LEU A 197 -11.20 6.37 -4.76
CA LEU A 197 -10.54 5.65 -5.85
C LEU A 197 -9.49 4.64 -5.32
N CYS A 198 -9.08 4.75 -4.06
CA CYS A 198 -8.10 3.84 -3.44
C CYS A 198 -8.67 2.44 -3.16
N THR A 199 -9.97 2.34 -2.91
CA THR A 199 -10.68 1.06 -2.68
C THR A 199 -11.17 0.45 -3.98
N ASP A 200 -11.45 -0.85 -3.98
CA ASP A 200 -11.95 -1.59 -5.13
C ASP A 200 -13.17 -0.94 -5.77
N ASN A 201 -13.08 -0.65 -7.07
CA ASN A 201 -14.17 -0.04 -7.83
C ASN A 201 -14.06 -0.39 -9.32
N GLY A 202 -15.17 -0.33 -10.05
CA GLY A 202 -15.18 -0.65 -11.49
C GLY A 202 -14.41 0.34 -12.37
N ALA A 203 -14.22 1.59 -11.92
CA ALA A 203 -13.50 2.60 -12.70
C ALA A 203 -12.03 2.22 -12.85
N MET A 204 -11.40 1.69 -11.80
CA MET A 204 -9.99 1.28 -11.84
C MET A 204 -9.73 0.18 -12.88
N ILE A 205 -10.67 -0.77 -13.01
CA ILE A 205 -10.63 -1.84 -14.00
C ILE A 205 -10.82 -1.27 -15.41
N ALA A 206 -11.77 -0.36 -15.59
CA ALA A 206 -12.00 0.31 -16.86
C ALA A 206 -10.80 1.14 -17.31
N ALA A 207 -10.14 1.87 -16.40
CA ALA A 207 -8.94 2.65 -16.70
C ALA A 207 -7.79 1.76 -17.18
N PHE A 208 -7.54 0.66 -16.48
CA PHE A 208 -6.46 -0.25 -16.85
C PHE A 208 -6.73 -0.93 -18.19
N ALA A 209 -7.95 -1.42 -18.43
CA ALA A 209 -8.36 -1.95 -19.72
C ALA A 209 -8.21 -0.90 -20.85
N ALA A 210 -8.57 0.37 -20.60
CA ALA A 210 -8.41 1.43 -21.59
C ALA A 210 -6.94 1.66 -21.98
N HIS A 211 -5.99 1.49 -21.06
CA HIS A 211 -4.56 1.61 -21.35
C HIS A 211 -4.05 0.44 -22.19
N LEU A 212 -4.51 -0.78 -21.89
CA LEU A 212 -4.19 -1.96 -22.70
C LEU A 212 -4.75 -1.84 -24.13
N VAL A 213 -6.01 -1.38 -24.27
CA VAL A 213 -6.64 -1.11 -25.56
C VAL A 213 -5.87 -0.03 -26.34
N ALA A 214 -5.50 1.07 -25.69
CA ALA A 214 -4.73 2.15 -26.32
C ALA A 214 -3.34 1.70 -26.79
N ALA A 215 -2.75 0.71 -26.11
CA ALA A 215 -1.51 0.06 -26.49
C ALA A 215 -1.68 -1.07 -27.52
N ALA A 216 -2.89 -1.26 -28.06
CA ALA A 216 -3.23 -2.33 -29.00
C ALA A 216 -2.95 -3.75 -28.47
N ALA A 217 -3.09 -3.95 -27.14
CA ALA A 217 -3.06 -5.28 -26.56
C ALA A 217 -4.20 -6.13 -27.15
N PRO A 218 -3.98 -7.43 -27.43
CA PRO A 218 -5.02 -8.30 -27.96
C PRO A 218 -6.13 -8.50 -26.90
N PRO A 219 -7.40 -8.60 -27.32
CA PRO A 219 -8.49 -8.90 -26.41
C PRO A 219 -8.36 -10.32 -25.84
N SER A 220 -8.86 -10.52 -24.62
CA SER A 220 -8.93 -11.84 -24.00
C SER A 220 -10.03 -12.69 -24.66
N PRO A 221 -9.88 -14.03 -24.71
CA PRO A 221 -10.96 -14.95 -25.06
C PRO A 221 -12.16 -14.81 -24.12
N LEU A 222 -13.37 -15.09 -24.62
CA LEU A 222 -14.60 -15.03 -23.80
C LEU A 222 -14.70 -16.17 -22.77
N ASP A 223 -13.94 -17.24 -22.98
CA ASP A 223 -13.83 -18.41 -22.11
C ASP A 223 -12.61 -18.36 -21.18
N VAL A 224 -11.90 -17.22 -21.12
CA VAL A 224 -10.73 -17.08 -20.26
C VAL A 224 -11.11 -17.32 -18.78
N PRO A 225 -10.37 -18.16 -18.04
CA PRO A 225 -10.65 -18.42 -16.65
C PRO A 225 -10.23 -17.24 -15.77
N SER A 226 -10.91 -17.04 -14.65
CA SER A 226 -10.40 -16.20 -13.56
C SER A 226 -9.20 -16.85 -12.89
N ASP A 227 -8.16 -16.08 -12.58
CA ASP A 227 -7.02 -16.53 -11.78
C ASP A 227 -6.95 -15.75 -10.45
N PRO A 228 -7.32 -16.37 -9.32
CA PRO A 228 -7.24 -15.73 -8.01
C PRO A 228 -5.82 -15.40 -7.54
N GLY A 229 -4.80 -16.05 -8.12
CA GLY A 229 -3.39 -15.88 -7.79
C GLY A 229 -2.61 -15.09 -8.83
N LEU A 230 -3.30 -14.40 -9.75
CA LEU A 230 -2.67 -13.72 -10.89
C LEU A 230 -1.57 -12.75 -10.42
N PRO A 231 -0.29 -13.00 -10.73
CA PRO A 231 0.80 -12.15 -10.26
C PRO A 231 0.66 -10.73 -10.81
N VAL A 232 1.06 -9.73 -10.02
CA VAL A 232 1.01 -8.30 -10.39
C VAL A 232 1.74 -7.98 -11.70
N VAL A 233 2.75 -8.79 -12.05
CA VAL A 233 3.55 -8.63 -13.28
C VAL A 233 2.78 -9.00 -14.56
N VAL A 234 1.64 -9.69 -14.43
CA VAL A 234 0.78 -10.10 -15.55
C VAL A 234 -0.37 -9.10 -15.68
N GLY A 235 -0.38 -8.28 -16.74
CA GLY A 235 -1.38 -7.22 -16.91
C GLY A 235 -2.77 -7.71 -17.33
N GLN A 236 -2.87 -8.79 -18.09
CA GLN A 236 -4.14 -9.35 -18.55
C GLN A 236 -4.09 -10.86 -18.64
N LEU A 237 -5.26 -11.48 -18.48
CA LEU A 237 -5.47 -12.90 -18.76
C LEU A 237 -5.48 -13.11 -20.28
N SER A 238 -4.74 -14.11 -20.71
CA SER A 238 -4.57 -14.52 -22.12
C SER A 238 -5.10 -15.92 -22.34
#